data_AF-A0A2E3W428-F1
#
_entry.id   AF-A0A2E3W428-F1
#
_cell.length_a   1.000
_cell.length_b   1.000
_cell.length_c   1.000
_cell.angle_alpha   90.00
_cell.angle_beta   90.00
_cell.angle_gamma   90.00
#
_symmetry.space_group_name_H-M   'P 1'
#
loop_
_entity.id
_entity.type
_entity.pdbx_description
1 polymer ?
#
loop_
_entity_poly.entity_id
_entity_poly.type
_entity_poly.pdbx_seq_one_letter_code
_entity_poly.pdbx_strand_id
1 'polypeptide(L)'
;MKNDNSTTDSQIKEIEKRLELLNNERAQLLAQLRDLRKSETNVVPLTGRKLNFQKPESPEAKIQLFKRLFCCREDIFPRFWENNKNNKKGYSPVCSNEWVRPICNKPKIKCTDCNYQAFLPLDDIAIKNHLQGIHIAGTYAIRSNNTCIFLAADFDKESWKKDVTAYKHAARELGIETYIAISKS
;
A
#
# COMPACT_ATOMS: atom_id res chain seq x y z
N MET A 1 -55.65 48.51 44.10
CA MET A 1 -55.20 47.52 43.09
C MET A 1 -53.76 47.82 42.65
N LYS A 2 -52.74 47.56 43.50
CA LYS A 2 -51.31 47.85 43.18
C LYS A 2 -50.31 46.73 43.57
N ASN A 3 -50.75 45.53 43.98
CA ASN A 3 -49.85 44.50 44.52
C ASN A 3 -49.52 43.32 43.58
N ASP A 4 -50.17 43.17 42.41
CA ASP A 4 -49.98 41.97 41.55
C ASP A 4 -48.76 42.05 40.60
N ASN A 5 -48.31 43.25 40.24
CA ASN A 5 -47.17 43.42 39.33
C ASN A 5 -45.82 43.10 40.00
N SER A 6 -45.70 43.28 41.32
CA SER A 6 -44.43 43.03 42.06
C SER A 6 -44.10 41.53 42.16
N THR A 7 -45.12 40.71 42.40
CA THR A 7 -44.98 39.25 42.52
C THR A 7 -44.68 38.60 41.19
N THR A 8 -45.32 39.07 40.12
CA THR A 8 -45.10 38.57 38.75
C THR A 8 -43.69 38.90 38.26
N ASP A 9 -43.20 40.12 38.54
CA ASP A 9 -41.85 40.56 38.16
C ASP A 9 -40.75 39.79 38.92
N SER A 10 -41.03 39.42 40.18
CA SER A 10 -40.16 38.54 40.97
C SER A 10 -40.10 37.12 40.40
N GLN A 11 -41.23 36.57 39.95
CA GLN A 11 -41.29 35.24 39.35
C GLN A 11 -40.57 35.20 37.99
N ILE A 12 -40.71 36.25 37.17
CA ILE A 12 -40.00 36.37 35.89
C ILE A 12 -38.49 36.34 36.13
N LYS A 13 -37.97 37.14 37.07
CA LYS A 13 -36.54 37.16 37.39
C LYS A 13 -36.00 35.82 37.87
N GLU A 14 -36.80 35.08 38.63
CA GLU A 14 -36.40 33.76 39.12
C GLU A 14 -36.34 32.73 37.97
N ILE A 15 -37.30 32.78 37.05
CA ILE A 15 -37.31 31.94 35.85
C ILE A 15 -36.13 32.29 34.92
N GLU A 16 -35.86 33.58 34.70
CA GLU A 16 -34.73 34.03 33.89
C GLU A 16 -33.39 33.56 34.45
N LYS A 17 -33.19 33.69 35.77
CA LYS A 17 -32.00 33.18 36.46
C LYS A 17 -31.87 31.66 36.32
N ARG A 18 -33.00 30.94 36.37
CA ARG A 18 -33.01 29.48 36.18
C ARG A 18 -32.65 29.10 34.74
N LEU A 19 -33.14 29.84 33.75
CA LEU A 19 -32.79 29.65 32.35
C LEU A 19 -31.29 29.87 32.09
N GLU A 20 -30.71 30.91 32.71
CA GLU A 20 -29.28 31.19 32.60
C GLU A 20 -28.42 30.05 33.16
N LEU A 21 -28.78 29.53 34.34
CA LEU A 21 -28.11 28.37 34.94
C LEU A 21 -28.19 27.13 34.04
N LEU A 22 -29.37 26.81 33.51
CA LEU A 22 -29.57 25.67 32.62
C LEU A 22 -28.80 25.83 31.29
N ASN A 23 -28.69 27.04 30.77
CA ASN A 23 -27.90 27.32 29.57
C ASN A 23 -26.41 27.11 29.81
N ASN A 24 -25.90 27.49 30.98
CA ASN A 24 -24.51 27.26 31.37
C ASN A 24 -24.22 25.75 31.53
N GLU A 25 -25.11 25.02 32.19
CA GLU A 25 -25.01 23.55 32.33
C GLU A 25 -25.05 22.86 30.97
N ARG A 26 -25.97 23.27 30.09
CA ARG A 26 -26.05 22.78 28.72
C ARG A 26 -24.74 23.01 27.96
N ALA A 27 -24.14 24.20 28.09
CA ALA A 27 -22.88 24.53 27.42
C ALA A 27 -21.73 23.62 27.90
N GLN A 28 -21.66 23.34 29.21
CA GLN A 28 -20.67 22.42 29.80
C GLN A 28 -20.85 20.99 29.30
N LEU A 29 -22.09 20.48 29.31
CA LEU A 29 -22.39 19.12 28.83
C LEU A 29 -22.09 18.97 27.33
N LEU A 30 -22.35 20.00 26.51
CA LEU A 30 -21.99 20.00 25.09
C LEU A 30 -20.47 19.96 24.87
N ALA A 31 -19.70 20.67 25.70
CA ALA A 31 -18.23 20.61 25.66
C ALA A 31 -17.72 19.21 26.01
N GLN A 32 -18.23 18.62 27.10
CA GLN A 32 -17.88 17.24 27.50
C GLN A 32 -18.26 16.22 26.42
N LEU A 33 -19.44 16.33 25.82
CA LEU A 33 -19.88 15.47 24.71
C LEU A 33 -18.94 15.59 23.51
N ARG A 34 -18.46 16.81 23.19
CA ARG A 34 -17.51 17.03 22.10
C ARG A 34 -16.17 16.35 22.35
N ASP A 35 -15.67 16.41 23.58
CA ASP A 35 -14.39 15.80 23.94
C ASP A 35 -14.47 14.27 24.00
N LEU A 36 -15.57 13.72 24.54
CA LEU A 36 -15.85 12.28 24.50
C LEU A 36 -16.00 11.77 23.06
N ARG A 37 -16.75 12.49 22.21
CA ARG A 37 -16.85 12.14 20.78
C ARG A 37 -15.52 12.22 20.05
N LYS A 38 -14.66 13.21 20.34
CA LYS A 38 -13.29 13.23 19.77
C LYS A 38 -12.51 11.97 20.15
N SER A 39 -12.68 11.45 21.37
CA SER A 39 -12.04 10.21 21.80
C SER A 39 -12.58 8.96 21.08
N GLU A 40 -13.88 8.94 20.73
CA GLU A 40 -14.49 7.89 19.89
C GLU A 40 -14.15 8.03 18.40
N THR A 41 -13.84 9.24 17.92
CA THR A 41 -13.55 9.53 16.50
C THR A 41 -12.06 9.42 16.15
N ASN A 42 -11.21 8.97 17.07
CA ASN A 42 -9.82 8.57 16.77
C ASN A 42 -9.73 7.23 16.00
N VAL A 43 -10.82 6.76 15.41
CA VAL A 43 -10.75 5.77 14.34
C VAL A 43 -10.32 6.51 13.09
N VAL A 44 -9.00 6.65 12.89
CA VAL A 44 -8.46 6.98 11.57
C VAL A 44 -9.15 6.04 10.59
N PRO A 45 -9.88 6.54 9.56
CA PRO A 45 -10.47 5.66 8.57
C PRO A 45 -9.38 4.74 8.06
N LEU A 46 -9.55 3.43 8.20
CA LEU A 46 -8.57 2.48 7.71
C LEU A 46 -8.43 2.71 6.20
N THR A 47 -7.31 3.31 5.79
CA THR A 47 -7.00 3.53 4.37
C THR A 47 -6.79 2.19 3.66
N GLY A 48 -6.29 1.20 4.41
CA GLY A 48 -6.09 -0.15 3.94
C GLY A 48 -7.24 -1.11 4.27
N ARG A 49 -7.33 -2.19 3.50
CA ARG A 49 -8.13 -3.38 3.83
C ARG A 49 -7.17 -4.54 4.07
N LYS A 50 -7.35 -5.26 5.19
CA LYS A 50 -6.60 -6.50 5.43
C LYS A 50 -6.79 -7.46 4.27
N LEU A 51 -5.67 -7.99 3.78
CA LEU A 51 -5.68 -9.00 2.74
C LEU A 51 -5.98 -10.37 3.37
N ASN A 52 -7.19 -10.86 3.18
CA ASN A 52 -7.58 -12.20 3.62
C ASN A 52 -7.27 -13.21 2.51
N PHE A 53 -6.05 -13.74 2.51
CA PHE A 53 -5.69 -14.85 1.63
C PHE A 53 -5.86 -16.18 2.35
N GLN A 54 -6.49 -17.14 1.68
CA GLN A 54 -6.34 -18.53 2.05
C GLN A 54 -4.96 -19.00 1.63
N LYS A 55 -4.36 -19.88 2.42
CA LYS A 55 -3.11 -20.55 2.04
C LYS A 55 -3.35 -21.27 0.70
N PRO A 56 -2.53 -21.01 -0.34
CA PRO A 56 -2.72 -21.65 -1.63
C PRO A 56 -2.31 -23.12 -1.56
N GLU A 57 -3.26 -24.02 -1.80
CA GLU A 57 -3.06 -25.48 -1.67
C GLU A 57 -2.66 -26.17 -2.99
N SER A 58 -2.82 -25.52 -4.16
CA SER A 58 -2.40 -26.07 -5.46
C SER A 58 -1.31 -25.21 -6.15
N PRO A 59 -0.55 -25.77 -7.10
CA PRO A 59 0.36 -24.99 -7.94
C PRO A 59 -0.32 -23.81 -8.63
N GLU A 60 -1.52 -24.00 -9.16
CA GLU A 60 -2.31 -22.97 -9.83
C GLU A 60 -2.71 -21.88 -8.84
N ALA A 61 -3.15 -22.25 -7.63
CA ALA A 61 -3.48 -21.28 -6.58
C ALA A 61 -2.26 -20.44 -6.16
N LYS A 62 -1.06 -21.04 -6.14
CA LYS A 62 0.20 -20.32 -5.87
C LYS A 62 0.53 -19.32 -6.98
N ILE A 63 0.36 -19.72 -8.24
CA ILE A 63 0.57 -18.84 -9.39
C ILE A 63 -0.43 -17.67 -9.35
N GLN A 64 -1.71 -17.93 -9.09
CA GLN A 64 -2.73 -16.88 -9.00
C GLN A 64 -2.48 -15.93 -7.82
N LEU A 65 -2.04 -16.45 -6.67
CA LEU A 65 -1.65 -15.62 -5.54
C LEU A 65 -0.46 -14.72 -5.89
N PHE A 66 0.57 -15.28 -6.54
CA PHE A 66 1.74 -14.51 -6.98
C PHE A 66 1.33 -13.40 -7.96
N LYS A 67 0.48 -13.71 -8.95
CA LYS A 67 -0.04 -12.73 -9.90
C LYS A 67 -0.72 -11.56 -9.20
N ARG A 68 -1.64 -11.87 -8.28
CA ARG A 68 -2.40 -10.86 -7.54
C ARG A 68 -1.52 -9.96 -6.66
N LEU A 69 -0.42 -10.49 -6.12
CA LEU A 69 0.46 -9.75 -5.22
C LEU A 69 1.55 -8.96 -5.96
N PHE A 70 2.12 -9.54 -7.02
CA PHE A 70 3.39 -9.06 -7.59
C PHE A 70 3.34 -8.80 -9.10
N CYS A 71 2.33 -9.27 -9.83
CA CYS A 71 2.22 -9.03 -11.26
C CYS A 71 1.50 -7.69 -11.52
N CYS A 72 2.25 -6.59 -11.35
CA CYS A 72 1.71 -5.27 -11.63
C CYS A 72 1.62 -5.02 -13.15
N ARG A 73 2.70 -5.32 -13.87
CA ARG A 73 2.82 -5.19 -15.33
C ARG A 73 2.87 -6.58 -15.97
N GLU A 74 1.92 -6.87 -16.85
CA GLU A 74 1.71 -8.22 -17.40
C GLU A 74 2.34 -8.42 -18.78
N ASP A 75 2.51 -7.35 -19.55
CA ASP A 75 2.99 -7.36 -20.95
C ASP A 75 4.50 -7.65 -21.09
N ILE A 76 5.27 -7.48 -20.02
CA ILE A 76 6.72 -7.63 -20.02
C ILE A 76 7.23 -7.91 -18.60
N PHE A 77 8.23 -8.80 -18.49
CA PHE A 77 8.98 -8.99 -17.25
C PHE A 77 10.49 -9.02 -17.48
N PRO A 78 11.28 -8.55 -16.50
CA PRO A 78 12.71 -8.75 -16.51
C PRO A 78 13.08 -10.11 -15.92
N ARG A 79 14.13 -10.73 -16.45
CA ARG A 79 14.77 -11.91 -15.87
C ARG A 79 16.15 -11.53 -15.34
N PHE A 80 16.47 -12.05 -14.16
CA PHE A 80 17.81 -11.95 -13.58
C PHE A 80 18.82 -12.71 -14.45
N TRP A 81 20.00 -12.14 -14.63
CA TRP A 81 21.13 -12.80 -15.23
C TRP A 81 22.39 -12.47 -14.45
N GLU A 82 23.35 -13.39 -14.54
CA GLU A 82 24.67 -13.26 -13.95
C GLU A 82 25.70 -13.70 -14.99
N ASN A 83 26.79 -12.94 -15.09
CA ASN A 83 27.91 -13.24 -15.94
C ASN A 83 29.14 -13.51 -15.08
N ASN A 84 29.40 -14.80 -14.86
CA ASN A 84 30.49 -15.28 -14.02
C ASN A 84 31.87 -14.86 -14.53
N LYS A 85 32.02 -14.50 -15.82
CA LYS A 85 33.32 -14.10 -16.39
C LYS A 85 33.73 -12.69 -15.97
N ASN A 86 32.77 -11.79 -15.76
CA ASN A 86 33.03 -10.39 -15.42
C ASN A 86 32.36 -9.95 -14.11
N ASN A 87 31.83 -10.90 -13.34
CA ASN A 87 31.14 -10.70 -12.07
C ASN A 87 30.02 -9.64 -12.13
N LYS A 88 29.38 -9.49 -13.30
CA LYS A 88 28.24 -8.59 -13.48
C LYS A 88 26.95 -9.38 -13.34
N LYS A 89 26.01 -8.81 -12.60
CA LYS A 89 24.65 -9.32 -12.46
C LYS A 89 23.64 -8.22 -12.70
N GLY A 90 22.42 -8.59 -13.09
CA GLY A 90 21.38 -7.60 -13.34
C GLY A 90 20.08 -8.22 -13.81
N TYR A 91 19.15 -7.34 -14.14
CA TYR A 91 17.84 -7.69 -14.68
C TYR A 91 17.72 -7.14 -16.10
N SER A 92 17.11 -7.90 -16.99
CA SER A 92 16.84 -7.45 -18.36
C SER A 92 15.54 -8.04 -18.89
N PRO A 93 14.77 -7.30 -19.70
CA PRO A 93 13.50 -7.78 -20.23
C PRO A 93 13.69 -9.04 -21.08
N VAL A 94 12.80 -10.02 -20.90
CA VAL A 94 12.79 -11.24 -21.69
C VAL A 94 12.20 -10.95 -23.07
N CYS A 95 12.93 -11.33 -24.12
CA CYS A 95 12.54 -11.10 -25.51
C CYS A 95 12.66 -12.42 -26.29
N SER A 96 11.64 -12.81 -27.05
CA SER A 96 11.68 -14.03 -27.87
C SER A 96 12.68 -13.95 -29.02
N ASN A 97 12.99 -12.73 -29.49
CA ASN A 97 13.99 -12.48 -30.51
C ASN A 97 15.42 -12.37 -29.94
N GLU A 98 15.61 -12.49 -28.63
CA GLU A 98 16.93 -12.33 -28.01
C GLU A 98 17.96 -13.29 -28.63
N TRP A 99 19.10 -12.76 -29.08
CA TRP A 99 20.18 -13.51 -29.74
C TRP A 99 19.84 -14.17 -31.09
N VAL A 100 18.63 -13.98 -31.61
CA VAL A 100 18.23 -14.50 -32.93
C VAL A 100 18.81 -13.59 -34.03
N ARG A 101 19.78 -14.09 -34.80
CA ARG A 101 20.33 -13.35 -35.95
C ARG A 101 19.52 -13.64 -37.22
N PRO A 102 19.31 -12.65 -38.11
CA PRO A 102 19.79 -11.25 -38.07
C PRO A 102 18.86 -10.27 -37.32
N ILE A 103 17.82 -10.77 -36.63
CA ILE A 103 16.74 -9.96 -36.04
C ILE A 103 17.24 -9.11 -34.86
N CYS A 104 17.98 -9.71 -33.94
CA CYS A 104 18.52 -9.07 -32.75
C CYS A 104 20.01 -8.78 -32.90
N ASN A 105 20.38 -7.52 -32.68
CA ASN A 105 21.75 -7.05 -32.81
C ASN A 105 22.54 -7.07 -31.48
N LYS A 106 22.11 -7.87 -30.49
CA LYS A 106 22.90 -8.06 -29.28
C LYS A 106 24.30 -8.65 -29.62
N PRO A 107 25.37 -8.21 -28.94
CA PRO A 107 25.39 -7.30 -27.79
C PRO A 107 25.49 -5.80 -28.15
N LYS A 108 25.46 -5.43 -29.45
CA LYS A 108 25.67 -4.04 -29.89
C LYS A 108 24.57 -3.09 -29.41
N ILE A 109 23.33 -3.58 -29.32
CA ILE A 109 22.18 -2.83 -28.78
C ILE A 109 21.48 -3.63 -27.68
N LYS A 110 20.82 -2.95 -26.74
CA LYS A 110 19.96 -3.58 -25.74
C LYS A 110 18.61 -3.93 -26.36
N CYS A 111 17.91 -4.93 -25.80
CA CYS A 111 16.55 -5.25 -26.27
C CYS A 111 15.56 -4.10 -26.06
N THR A 112 15.78 -3.23 -25.06
CA THR A 112 14.98 -2.02 -24.82
C THR A 112 15.10 -0.98 -25.92
N ASP A 113 16.20 -1.03 -26.69
CA ASP A 113 16.53 -0.05 -27.73
C ASP A 113 16.40 -0.70 -29.13
N CYS A 114 15.82 -1.91 -29.21
CA CYS A 114 15.73 -2.71 -30.43
C CYS A 114 14.38 -2.52 -31.13
N ASN A 115 14.40 -2.17 -32.42
CA ASN A 115 13.18 -2.03 -33.22
C ASN A 115 12.43 -3.35 -33.46
N TYR A 116 13.10 -4.50 -33.29
CA TYR A 116 12.52 -5.84 -33.41
C TYR A 116 12.26 -6.47 -32.03
N GLN A 117 11.97 -5.66 -31.02
CA GLN A 117 11.60 -6.16 -29.69
C GLN A 117 10.33 -7.03 -29.78
N ALA A 118 10.37 -8.18 -29.12
CA ALA A 118 9.25 -9.10 -28.97
C ALA A 118 9.25 -9.57 -27.51
N PHE A 119 8.88 -8.66 -26.61
CA PHE A 119 8.89 -8.93 -25.18
C PHE A 119 7.85 -9.97 -24.80
N LEU A 120 8.22 -10.83 -23.85
CA LEU A 120 7.33 -11.88 -23.36
C LEU A 120 6.56 -11.41 -22.11
N PRO A 121 5.27 -11.76 -22.01
CA PRO A 121 4.45 -11.41 -20.85
C PRO A 121 4.87 -12.22 -19.60
N LEU A 122 4.51 -11.71 -18.42
CA LEU A 122 4.66 -12.44 -17.15
C LEU A 122 3.52 -13.46 -16.99
N ASP A 123 3.52 -14.49 -17.83
CA ASP A 123 2.48 -15.51 -17.88
C ASP A 123 2.61 -16.59 -16.78
N ASP A 124 1.68 -17.55 -16.77
CA ASP A 124 1.67 -18.63 -15.78
C ASP A 124 2.93 -19.52 -15.87
N ILE A 125 3.50 -19.68 -17.06
CA ILE A 125 4.70 -20.48 -17.29
C ILE A 125 5.92 -19.75 -16.70
N ALA A 126 6.06 -18.46 -16.98
CA ALA A 126 7.12 -17.63 -16.44
C ALA A 126 7.07 -17.58 -14.89
N ILE A 127 5.87 -17.46 -14.32
CA ILE A 127 5.68 -17.46 -12.87
C ILE A 127 5.95 -18.85 -12.28
N LYS A 128 5.46 -19.92 -12.90
CA LYS A 128 5.76 -21.30 -12.47
C LYS A 128 7.26 -21.55 -12.43
N ASN A 129 7.97 -21.20 -13.50
CA ASN A 129 9.42 -21.34 -13.58
C ASN A 129 10.14 -20.52 -12.52
N HIS A 130 9.63 -19.33 -12.20
CA HIS A 130 10.15 -18.52 -11.09
C HIS A 130 9.96 -19.20 -9.73
N LEU A 131 8.76 -19.68 -9.43
CA LEU A 131 8.44 -20.35 -8.17
C LEU A 131 9.18 -21.70 -8.00
N GLN A 132 9.55 -22.34 -9.10
CA GLN A 132 10.37 -23.56 -9.10
C GLN A 132 11.88 -23.29 -9.02
N GLY A 133 12.30 -22.02 -9.06
CA GLY A 133 13.72 -21.64 -9.03
C GLY A 133 14.46 -21.88 -10.35
N ILE A 134 13.75 -22.15 -11.46
CA ILE A 134 14.34 -22.32 -12.80
C ILE A 134 14.94 -21.00 -13.29
N HIS A 135 14.27 -19.88 -12.98
CA HIS A 135 14.80 -18.54 -13.17
C HIS A 135 14.37 -17.59 -12.05
N ILE A 136 14.93 -16.39 -12.03
CA ILE A 136 14.43 -15.30 -11.17
C ILE A 136 13.77 -14.27 -12.07
N ALA A 137 12.43 -14.21 -12.02
CA ALA A 137 11.66 -13.18 -12.69
C ALA A 137 11.53 -11.97 -11.75
N GLY A 138 11.72 -10.77 -12.29
CA GLY A 138 11.31 -9.54 -11.63
C GLY A 138 9.95 -9.08 -12.13
N THR A 139 9.49 -7.95 -11.60
CA THR A 139 8.23 -7.30 -12.00
C THR A 139 8.48 -5.79 -12.11
N TYR A 140 7.80 -5.14 -13.03
CA TYR A 140 7.80 -3.67 -13.08
C TYR A 140 6.68 -3.15 -12.19
N ALA A 141 7.01 -2.33 -11.19
CA ALA A 141 6.05 -1.89 -10.18
C ALA A 141 4.99 -0.90 -10.71
N ILE A 142 5.19 -0.32 -11.90
CA ILE A 142 4.31 0.69 -12.49
C ILE A 142 3.76 0.19 -13.83
N ARG A 143 2.44 0.29 -14.00
CA ARG A 143 1.71 0.01 -15.24
C ARG A 143 1.88 1.12 -16.27
N SER A 144 1.51 0.84 -17.52
CA SER A 144 1.53 1.83 -18.61
C SER A 144 0.64 3.06 -18.35
N ASN A 145 -0.38 2.93 -17.50
CA ASN A 145 -1.27 4.02 -17.09
C ASN A 145 -0.83 4.71 -15.78
N ASN A 146 0.43 4.55 -15.36
CA ASN A 146 0.99 5.12 -14.13
C ASN A 146 0.31 4.65 -12.82
N THR A 147 -0.35 3.49 -12.83
CA THR A 147 -0.91 2.86 -11.61
C THR A 147 -0.01 1.74 -11.10
N CYS A 148 -0.17 1.37 -9.82
CA CYS A 148 0.53 0.24 -9.19
C CYS A 148 -0.44 -0.57 -8.31
N ILE A 149 -0.07 -1.82 -8.00
CA ILE A 149 -0.85 -2.70 -7.10
C ILE A 149 -0.12 -3.01 -5.78
N PHE A 150 1.16 -2.65 -5.69
CA PHE A 150 1.96 -2.78 -4.48
C PHE A 150 2.99 -1.65 -4.42
N LEU A 151 3.48 -1.35 -3.21
CA LEU A 151 4.57 -0.42 -2.96
C LEU A 151 5.75 -1.19 -2.35
N ALA A 152 6.96 -0.79 -2.73
CA ALA A 152 8.18 -1.24 -2.10
C ALA A 152 8.90 -0.02 -1.52
N ALA A 153 9.22 -0.07 -0.22
CA ALA A 153 10.00 0.94 0.47
C ALA A 153 11.35 0.32 0.83
N ASP A 154 12.43 0.94 0.38
CA ASP A 154 13.79 0.50 0.68
C ASP A 154 14.30 1.20 1.94
N PHE A 155 14.94 0.42 2.81
CA PHE A 155 15.46 0.90 4.09
C PHE A 155 16.94 0.52 4.16
N ASP A 156 17.79 1.53 4.16
CA ASP A 156 19.25 1.39 4.21
C ASP A 156 19.83 1.75 5.58
N LYS A 157 21.16 1.69 5.67
CA LYS A 157 21.99 2.12 6.82
C LYS A 157 21.82 1.24 8.06
N GLU A 158 22.61 1.55 9.09
CA GLU A 158 22.65 0.77 10.34
C GLU A 158 21.29 0.71 11.07
N SER A 159 20.40 1.68 10.83
CA SER A 159 19.08 1.77 11.45
C SER A 159 17.97 1.00 10.73
N TRP A 160 18.23 0.37 9.57
CA TRP A 160 17.19 -0.21 8.70
C TRP A 160 16.19 -1.11 9.46
N LYS A 161 16.68 -1.90 10.43
CA LYS A 161 15.84 -2.80 11.26
C LYS A 161 14.83 -2.05 12.11
N LYS A 162 15.24 -0.92 12.70
CA LYS A 162 14.37 -0.06 13.50
C LYS A 162 13.38 0.65 12.59
N ASP A 163 13.85 1.18 11.48
CA ASP A 163 13.06 1.96 10.53
C ASP A 163 11.96 1.11 9.88
N VAL A 164 12.29 -0.09 9.40
CA VAL A 164 11.30 -1.01 8.80
C VAL A 164 10.27 -1.48 9.82
N THR A 165 10.67 -1.65 11.08
CA THR A 165 9.75 -2.05 12.17
C THR A 165 8.79 -0.91 12.51
N ALA A 166 9.29 0.33 12.61
CA ALA A 166 8.48 1.51 12.82
C ALA A 166 7.51 1.74 11.65
N TYR A 167 7.97 1.59 10.41
CA TYR A 167 7.13 1.69 9.22
C TYR A 167 6.00 0.65 9.21
N LYS A 168 6.31 -0.61 9.52
CA LYS A 168 5.31 -1.68 9.67
C LYS A 168 4.29 -1.37 10.77
N HIS A 169 4.73 -0.78 11.88
CA HIS A 169 3.83 -0.38 12.96
C HIS A 169 2.83 0.68 12.50
N ALA A 170 3.33 1.76 11.89
CA ALA A 170 2.50 2.84 11.36
C ALA A 170 1.53 2.34 10.28
N ALA A 171 2.00 1.50 9.35
CA ALA A 171 1.15 0.90 8.33
C ALA A 171 0.02 0.05 8.93
N ARG A 172 0.31 -0.72 9.99
CA ARG A 172 -0.68 -1.52 10.73
C ARG A 172 -1.75 -0.64 11.38
N GLU A 173 -1.37 0.50 11.95
CA GLU A 173 -2.33 1.47 12.51
C GLU A 173 -3.27 2.05 11.45
N LEU A 174 -2.82 2.12 10.20
CA LEU A 174 -3.62 2.52 9.04
C LEU A 174 -4.39 1.36 8.36
N GLY A 175 -4.28 0.13 8.89
CA GLY A 175 -4.89 -1.07 8.31
C GLY A 175 -4.23 -1.56 7.02
N ILE A 176 -3.00 -1.11 6.73
CA ILE A 176 -2.24 -1.49 5.55
C ILE A 176 -1.37 -2.70 5.87
N GLU A 177 -1.55 -3.79 5.12
CA GLU A 177 -0.75 -5.00 5.26
C GLU A 177 0.65 -4.76 4.68
N THR A 178 1.69 -5.18 5.39
CA THR A 178 3.09 -5.01 4.97
C THR A 178 3.92 -6.26 5.25
N TYR A 179 4.83 -6.55 4.33
CA TYR A 179 5.77 -7.66 4.44
C TYR A 179 7.19 -7.11 4.48
N ILE A 180 8.01 -7.68 5.37
CA ILE A 180 9.43 -7.34 5.48
C ILE A 180 10.20 -8.39 4.71
N ALA A 181 11.05 -7.94 3.78
CA ALA A 181 11.96 -8.78 3.04
C ALA A 181 13.39 -8.24 3.20
N ILE A 182 14.37 -9.14 3.20
CA ILE A 182 15.79 -8.77 3.14
C ILE A 182 16.22 -8.96 1.69
N SER A 183 16.79 -7.91 1.09
CA SER A 183 17.30 -7.98 -0.27
C SER A 183 18.51 -8.94 -0.35
N LYS A 184 18.69 -9.57 -1.51
CA LYS A 184 19.93 -10.27 -1.83
C LYS A 184 20.93 -9.23 -2.33
N SER A 185 21.99 -8.98 -1.57
CA SER A 185 23.15 -8.17 -1.97
C SER A 185 24.04 -8.88 -2.99
#